data_AF-A0A1S8T6Z2-F1
#
_entry.id   AF-A0A1S8T6Z2-F1
#
_cell.length_a   1.000
_cell.length_b   1.000
_cell.length_c   1.000
_cell.angle_alpha   90.00
_cell.angle_beta   90.00
_cell.angle_gamma   90.00
#
_symmetry.space_group_name_H-M   'P 1'
#
loop_
_entity.id
_entity.type
_entity.pdbx_description
1 polymer ?
#
loop_
_entity_poly.entity_id
_entity_poly.type
_entity_poly.pdbx_seq_one_letter_code
_entity_poly.pdbx_strand_id
1 'polypeptide(L)'
;MNKNIRRIIALVLTINAFSTLSAITPAKFGDIMAKPVYASSYSPDADELKTLKVKSTNGDTLDLRDGYNGDTVKLSDDKEYYVKLTDDSDGIKITADAEGEDEIVRIFTSDRPDAQEYKSGDEIPLGKGDTTVYVRTYNSLDDYREAKNDDKDVTKCEQEYTINVRKTQASDDEDDTQDPIYLDNIQLNKGDISFTKQKTSYDVSVDSSVSEIKITAPPEDDSDRVRIDGDVVDSGDDYKKNVSLDQGTNTIKIKVTDDKDNQRTYTLNITRGDASDTQADVYLDKLKLDHGDINFSEDEDDYTVDLDEAISKLTVNAEPEDEDYLVTINGDEVNSDDDYEKEISLSKGKNTITIVVEDELNDKKRTYTLTANRGTSQDTTNTSGGNNSGSTTGTGNTSTDATKKSQWVQTDKGWEYYNENGSKVTGWLQKNDKWYLLDGNGIMLTGWQYTGGKWYMLDKTNGDMKVGWYKEEAANTSDSNSDASNTADTNTKTEKWYYLNSDGSMQTGWLVYSNSKYYFSPSGVMLTGTQTIDGKEYKFNDSGVLII
;
A
#
# COMPACT_ATOMS: atom_id res chain seq x y z
N MET A 1 -60.06 12.06 41.87
CA MET A 1 -60.32 10.90 41.02
C MET A 1 -58.99 10.22 40.74
N ASN A 2 -58.84 9.01 41.28
CA ASN A 2 -57.80 7.99 41.03
C ASN A 2 -57.74 7.60 39.53
N LYS A 3 -56.75 6.92 38.92
CA LYS A 3 -55.45 6.30 39.29
C LYS A 3 -54.80 5.84 37.97
N ASN A 4 -53.47 5.68 38.01
CA ASN A 4 -52.63 4.89 37.09
C ASN A 4 -53.23 3.55 36.66
N ILE A 5 -52.81 3.01 35.50
CA ILE A 5 -52.40 1.60 35.31
C ILE A 5 -51.58 1.42 34.00
N ARG A 6 -50.43 0.74 34.16
CA ARG A 6 -49.55 0.14 33.12
C ARG A 6 -49.98 -1.32 32.85
N ARG A 7 -49.63 -1.87 31.66
CA ARG A 7 -49.24 -3.28 31.29
C ARG A 7 -49.71 -3.56 29.84
N ILE A 8 -48.88 -3.98 28.86
CA ILE A 8 -48.10 -5.23 28.63
C ILE A 8 -48.98 -6.49 28.59
N ILE A 9 -48.68 -7.41 27.64
CA ILE A 9 -49.17 -8.80 27.36
C ILE A 9 -50.07 -8.85 26.10
N ALA A 10 -50.00 -9.78 25.14
CA ALA A 10 -49.11 -10.87 24.73
C ALA A 10 -49.67 -11.42 23.37
N LEU A 11 -48.82 -11.80 22.41
CA LEU A 11 -48.49 -13.19 22.02
C LEU A 11 -49.67 -14.04 21.51
N VAL A 12 -49.63 -14.40 20.22
CA VAL A 12 -50.14 -15.70 19.72
C VAL A 12 -49.08 -16.31 18.81
N LEU A 13 -48.54 -17.42 19.31
CA LEU A 13 -47.79 -18.46 18.61
C LEU A 13 -48.73 -19.32 17.78
N THR A 14 -48.29 -19.72 16.60
CA THR A 14 -48.61 -21.05 16.03
C THR A 14 -47.32 -21.73 15.61
N ILE A 15 -46.84 -22.64 16.48
CA ILE A 15 -45.88 -23.68 16.17
C ILE A 15 -46.67 -24.93 15.81
N ASN A 16 -46.26 -25.61 14.74
CA ASN A 16 -46.19 -27.07 14.65
C ASN A 16 -44.90 -27.38 13.85
N ALA A 17 -43.81 -27.89 14.46
CA ALA A 17 -43.57 -29.27 14.90
C ALA A 17 -43.36 -30.22 13.70
N PHE A 18 -42.35 -31.09 13.52
CA PHE A 18 -41.18 -31.66 14.24
C PHE A 18 -40.36 -32.39 13.10
N SER A 19 -39.07 -32.78 13.15
CA SER A 19 -38.21 -33.33 14.21
C SER A 19 -36.71 -33.40 13.82
N THR A 20 -35.85 -32.90 14.74
CA THR A 20 -34.62 -33.48 15.34
C THR A 20 -33.43 -33.94 14.46
N LEU A 21 -32.14 -33.64 14.74
CA LEU A 21 -31.43 -33.60 16.03
C LEU A 21 -30.35 -32.48 16.14
N SER A 22 -30.37 -31.87 17.33
CA SER A 22 -29.36 -31.22 18.21
C SER A 22 -27.86 -31.57 17.99
N ALA A 23 -26.85 -30.80 18.38
CA ALA A 23 -26.62 -29.54 19.13
C ALA A 23 -25.15 -29.13 18.83
N ILE A 24 -24.64 -27.91 19.04
CA ILE A 24 -24.40 -27.22 20.31
C ILE A 24 -24.02 -25.75 19.98
N THR A 25 -24.66 -24.79 20.63
CA THR A 25 -24.13 -23.44 20.91
C THR A 25 -24.27 -23.21 22.40
N PRO A 26 -23.24 -22.67 23.07
CA PRO A 26 -23.26 -21.25 23.46
C PRO A 26 -21.85 -20.61 23.38
N ALA A 27 -21.62 -19.30 23.31
CA ALA A 27 -22.37 -18.18 23.82
C ALA A 27 -22.04 -16.90 23.02
N LYS A 28 -23.01 -15.98 23.00
CA LYS A 28 -22.80 -14.58 22.62
C LYS A 28 -21.82 -13.92 23.61
N PHE A 29 -20.66 -13.50 23.13
CA PHE A 29 -20.00 -12.28 23.61
C PHE A 29 -20.35 -11.17 22.61
N GLY A 30 -20.74 -10.03 23.16
CA GLY A 30 -21.44 -8.96 22.45
C GLY A 30 -20.66 -8.32 21.31
N ASP A 31 -21.42 -7.67 20.44
CA ASP A 31 -20.98 -6.79 19.37
C ASP A 31 -19.70 -6.03 19.70
N ILE A 32 -18.62 -6.37 19.00
CA ILE A 32 -17.58 -5.41 18.65
C ILE A 32 -17.59 -5.36 17.12
N MET A 33 -18.21 -4.29 16.62
CA MET A 33 -18.38 -3.96 15.21
C MET A 33 -17.03 -3.97 14.48
N ALA A 34 -16.79 -4.98 13.64
CA ALA A 34 -15.75 -4.91 12.62
C ALA A 34 -16.24 -3.98 11.51
N LYS A 35 -15.74 -2.74 11.52
CA LYS A 35 -15.88 -1.81 10.39
C LYS A 35 -15.04 -2.33 9.21
N PRO A 36 -15.56 -2.37 7.97
CA PRO A 36 -14.74 -2.63 6.80
C PRO A 36 -13.84 -1.40 6.51
N VAL A 37 -12.54 -1.60 6.31
CA VAL A 37 -11.59 -0.55 5.91
C VAL A 37 -11.46 -0.61 4.38
N TYR A 38 -11.93 0.44 3.70
CA TYR A 38 -11.81 0.65 2.25
C TYR A 38 -10.68 1.65 1.96
N ALA A 39 -10.09 1.51 0.76
CA ALA A 39 -9.43 2.49 -0.11
C ALA A 39 -9.00 3.83 0.50
N SER A 40 -7.72 4.21 0.32
CA SER A 40 -7.08 5.49 0.69
C SER A 40 -8.09 6.52 1.18
N SER A 41 -8.25 6.61 2.49
CA SER A 41 -9.25 7.49 3.08
C SER A 41 -8.80 8.92 2.83
N TYR A 42 -9.35 9.54 1.79
CA TYR A 42 -9.42 10.99 1.70
C TYR A 42 -9.78 11.52 3.09
N SER A 43 -8.84 12.26 3.66
CA SER A 43 -8.90 12.81 5.00
C SER A 43 -8.88 14.32 4.80
N PRO A 44 -10.06 14.95 4.70
CA PRO A 44 -10.14 16.37 4.36
C PRO A 44 -9.34 17.20 5.36
N ASP A 45 -8.58 18.15 4.86
CA ASP A 45 -7.99 19.19 5.69
C ASP A 45 -9.09 20.15 6.19
N ALA A 46 -8.77 20.95 7.22
CA ALA A 46 -9.68 22.03 7.64
C ALA A 46 -9.92 22.95 6.44
N ASP A 47 -11.18 23.32 6.17
CA ASP A 47 -11.67 24.03 4.96
C ASP A 47 -12.10 23.16 3.75
N GLU A 48 -11.74 21.88 3.71
CA GLU A 48 -12.10 20.98 2.62
C GLU A 48 -13.49 20.34 2.81
N LEU A 49 -14.14 19.93 1.71
CA LEU A 49 -15.38 19.17 1.81
C LEU A 49 -15.13 17.80 2.45
N LYS A 50 -15.90 17.47 3.49
CA LYS A 50 -15.99 16.11 4.05
C LYS A 50 -17.12 15.28 3.43
N THR A 51 -18.14 15.96 2.89
CA THR A 51 -19.18 15.29 2.11
C THR A 51 -19.54 16.09 0.86
N LEU A 52 -19.85 15.36 -0.22
CA LEU A 52 -20.44 15.89 -1.44
C LEU A 52 -21.40 14.84 -2.00
N LYS A 53 -22.68 15.20 -2.14
CA LYS A 53 -23.73 14.34 -2.69
C LYS A 53 -24.54 15.12 -3.70
N VAL A 54 -24.76 14.53 -4.87
CA VAL A 54 -25.55 15.11 -5.93
C VAL A 54 -26.78 14.25 -6.16
N LYS A 55 -27.95 14.89 -6.24
CA LYS A 55 -29.22 14.24 -6.59
C LYS A 55 -29.90 14.97 -7.72
N SER A 56 -30.71 14.26 -8.50
CA SER A 56 -31.68 14.89 -9.40
C SER A 56 -32.74 15.62 -8.58
N THR A 57 -33.42 16.62 -9.16
CA THR A 57 -34.59 17.23 -8.48
C THR A 57 -35.72 16.24 -8.21
N ASN A 58 -35.76 15.13 -8.96
CA ASN A 58 -36.70 14.02 -8.78
C ASN A 58 -36.31 13.09 -7.62
N GLY A 59 -35.08 13.20 -7.11
CA GLY A 59 -34.61 12.51 -5.90
C GLY A 59 -33.63 11.36 -6.12
N ASP A 60 -33.32 11.04 -7.38
CA ASP A 60 -32.35 10.02 -7.74
C ASP A 60 -30.94 10.44 -7.32
N THR A 61 -30.15 9.50 -6.81
CA THR A 61 -28.76 9.77 -6.47
C THR A 61 -27.92 9.67 -7.72
N LEU A 62 -27.09 10.68 -7.96
CA LEU A 62 -26.20 10.73 -9.11
C LEU A 62 -24.77 10.47 -8.65
N ASP A 63 -24.11 9.53 -9.30
CA ASP A 63 -22.73 9.18 -8.98
C ASP A 63 -21.77 10.30 -9.38
N LEU A 64 -20.82 10.62 -8.51
CA LEU A 64 -19.66 11.44 -8.85
C LEU A 64 -18.68 10.59 -9.67
N ARG A 65 -18.20 11.12 -10.80
CA ARG A 65 -17.28 10.41 -11.70
C ARG A 65 -16.05 11.25 -12.02
N ASP A 66 -14.97 10.60 -12.43
CA ASP A 66 -13.74 11.26 -12.93
C ASP A 66 -13.79 11.65 -14.42
N GLY A 67 -14.96 11.48 -15.03
CA GLY A 67 -15.34 11.87 -16.39
C GLY A 67 -16.80 11.48 -16.64
N TYR A 68 -17.44 12.00 -17.69
CA TYR A 68 -18.85 11.63 -17.95
C TYR A 68 -19.04 10.11 -18.12
N ASN A 69 -18.09 9.46 -18.78
CA ASN A 69 -18.02 8.00 -18.98
C ASN A 69 -16.94 7.35 -18.08
N GLY A 70 -16.54 8.06 -17.02
CA GLY A 70 -15.51 7.65 -16.06
C GLY A 70 -16.03 6.73 -14.96
N ASP A 71 -15.10 6.27 -14.11
CA ASP A 71 -15.41 5.45 -12.94
C ASP A 71 -16.09 6.29 -11.85
N THR A 72 -16.91 5.64 -11.02
CA THR A 72 -17.49 6.31 -9.85
C THR A 72 -16.39 6.58 -8.82
N VAL A 73 -16.20 7.85 -8.47
CA VAL A 73 -15.18 8.31 -7.53
C VAL A 73 -15.80 8.86 -6.24
N LYS A 74 -14.99 8.90 -5.19
CA LYS A 74 -15.30 9.60 -3.94
C LYS A 74 -14.60 10.95 -3.95
N LEU A 75 -14.83 11.77 -2.92
CA LEU A 75 -14.05 12.99 -2.72
C LEU A 75 -12.55 12.69 -2.72
N SER A 76 -11.80 13.54 -3.40
CA SER A 76 -10.35 13.51 -3.53
C SER A 76 -9.82 14.94 -3.76
N ASP A 77 -8.50 15.07 -3.68
CA ASP A 77 -7.77 16.33 -3.89
C ASP A 77 -7.94 16.89 -5.32
N ASP A 78 -8.45 16.09 -6.27
CA ASP A 78 -8.74 16.54 -7.63
C ASP A 78 -9.82 17.59 -7.69
N LYS A 79 -10.77 17.56 -6.75
CA LYS A 79 -11.87 18.52 -6.60
C LYS A 79 -12.74 18.71 -7.87
N GLU A 80 -12.52 17.95 -8.94
CA GLU A 80 -13.26 17.96 -10.19
C GLU A 80 -14.06 16.66 -10.35
N TYR A 81 -15.36 16.79 -10.64
CA TYR A 81 -16.30 15.67 -10.73
C TYR A 81 -17.25 15.84 -11.90
N TYR A 82 -17.75 14.72 -12.39
CA TYR A 82 -18.66 14.65 -13.53
C TYR A 82 -19.95 13.92 -13.13
N VAL A 83 -21.09 14.45 -13.59
CA VAL A 83 -22.42 13.92 -13.28
C VAL A 83 -23.28 13.91 -14.54
N LYS A 84 -23.91 12.78 -14.84
CA LYS A 84 -24.94 12.66 -15.89
C LYS A 84 -26.32 12.88 -15.28
N LEU A 85 -27.16 13.67 -15.94
CA LEU A 85 -28.55 13.95 -15.57
C LEU A 85 -29.47 13.63 -16.76
N THR A 86 -30.53 12.89 -16.51
CA THR A 86 -31.56 12.60 -17.52
C THR A 86 -32.49 13.81 -17.72
N ASP A 87 -33.01 13.98 -18.93
CA ASP A 87 -33.85 15.15 -19.28
C ASP A 87 -35.22 15.19 -18.59
N ASP A 88 -35.63 14.12 -17.93
CA ASP A 88 -36.83 14.02 -17.11
C ASP A 88 -36.72 14.76 -15.75
N SER A 89 -35.52 15.25 -15.39
CA SER A 89 -35.30 16.07 -14.20
C SER A 89 -35.03 17.52 -14.55
N ASP A 90 -35.67 18.46 -13.84
CA ASP A 90 -35.50 19.90 -14.05
C ASP A 90 -34.13 20.46 -13.60
N GLY A 91 -33.32 19.68 -12.87
CA GLY A 91 -32.01 20.11 -12.39
C GLY A 91 -31.43 19.18 -11.33
N ILE A 92 -30.62 19.73 -10.42
CA ILE A 92 -29.97 18.95 -9.34
C ILE A 92 -30.18 19.57 -7.96
N LYS A 93 -29.88 18.78 -6.92
CA LYS A 93 -29.66 19.22 -5.54
C LYS A 93 -28.28 18.75 -5.10
N ILE A 94 -27.46 19.68 -4.63
CA ILE A 94 -26.14 19.36 -4.09
C ILE A 94 -26.22 19.52 -2.57
N THR A 95 -25.87 18.46 -1.84
CA THR A 95 -25.64 18.51 -0.39
C THR A 95 -24.16 18.30 -0.14
N ALA A 96 -23.52 19.30 0.46
CA ALA A 96 -22.11 19.28 0.78
C ALA A 96 -21.88 19.89 2.16
N ASP A 97 -20.89 19.37 2.87
CA ASP A 97 -20.44 19.84 4.18
C ASP A 97 -18.90 19.93 4.16
N ALA A 98 -18.36 21.01 4.74
CA ALA A 98 -16.93 21.20 4.94
C ALA A 98 -16.45 20.60 6.28
N GLU A 99 -15.15 20.31 6.37
CA GLU A 99 -14.45 19.95 7.59
C GLU A 99 -14.11 21.22 8.38
N GLY A 100 -14.42 21.19 9.68
CA GLY A 100 -14.38 22.32 10.62
C GLY A 100 -15.76 22.82 11.08
N GLU A 101 -15.79 23.70 12.09
CA GLU A 101 -17.01 24.12 12.81
C GLU A 101 -17.70 25.37 12.22
N ASP A 102 -16.94 26.29 11.61
CA ASP A 102 -17.43 27.60 11.17
C ASP A 102 -17.47 27.75 9.63
N GLU A 103 -16.98 26.74 8.92
CA GLU A 103 -16.85 26.71 7.47
C GLU A 103 -18.21 26.74 6.78
N ILE A 104 -18.31 27.58 5.77
CA ILE A 104 -19.53 27.83 5.02
C ILE A 104 -19.39 27.29 3.60
N VAL A 105 -20.33 26.44 3.17
CA VAL A 105 -20.43 25.97 1.78
C VAL A 105 -21.41 26.82 0.98
N ARG A 106 -21.00 27.27 -0.21
CA ARG A 106 -21.87 27.93 -1.20
C ARG A 106 -21.67 27.37 -2.60
N ILE A 107 -22.75 27.33 -3.35
CA ILE A 107 -22.81 26.73 -4.67
C ILE A 107 -23.16 27.79 -5.71
N PHE A 108 -22.51 27.74 -6.87
CA PHE A 108 -22.67 28.70 -7.95
C PHE A 108 -22.73 27.98 -9.30
N THR A 109 -23.51 28.50 -10.23
CA THR A 109 -23.60 27.99 -11.62
C THR A 109 -22.74 28.78 -12.60
N SER A 110 -21.87 29.66 -12.09
CA SER A 110 -20.93 30.45 -12.87
C SER A 110 -19.73 30.85 -12.00
N ASP A 111 -18.60 31.02 -12.65
CA ASP A 111 -17.34 31.58 -12.15
C ASP A 111 -17.38 33.11 -12.00
N ARG A 112 -18.46 33.76 -12.42
CA ARG A 112 -18.54 35.22 -12.42
C ARG A 112 -18.70 35.78 -10.99
N PRO A 113 -18.08 36.95 -10.72
CA PRO A 113 -18.35 37.85 -9.59
C PRO A 113 -19.78 37.90 -9.04
N ASP A 114 -20.78 37.92 -9.93
CA ASP A 114 -22.19 38.13 -9.63
C ASP A 114 -23.03 36.85 -9.77
N ALA A 115 -22.39 35.68 -9.77
CA ALA A 115 -23.05 34.39 -9.94
C ALA A 115 -24.17 34.17 -8.92
N GLN A 116 -25.25 33.53 -9.37
CA GLN A 116 -26.37 33.16 -8.52
C GLN A 116 -25.88 32.17 -7.45
N GLU A 117 -26.17 32.50 -6.19
CA GLU A 117 -25.86 31.68 -5.02
C GLU A 117 -26.96 30.66 -4.76
N TYR A 118 -26.52 29.45 -4.40
CA TYR A 118 -27.33 28.38 -3.85
C TYR A 118 -26.69 27.86 -2.56
N LYS A 119 -27.51 27.41 -1.61
CA LYS A 119 -27.06 26.75 -0.39
C LYS A 119 -27.08 25.24 -0.56
N SER A 120 -26.32 24.55 0.30
CA SER A 120 -26.39 23.09 0.44
C SER A 120 -27.84 22.64 0.62
N GLY A 121 -28.33 21.78 -0.28
CA GLY A 121 -29.69 21.26 -0.33
C GLY A 121 -30.68 22.04 -1.20
N ASP A 122 -30.33 23.23 -1.70
CA ASP A 122 -31.19 24.00 -2.61
C ASP A 122 -31.34 23.30 -3.97
N GLU A 123 -32.47 23.56 -4.64
CA GLU A 123 -32.70 23.12 -6.02
C GLU A 123 -32.00 24.06 -7.00
N ILE A 124 -31.17 23.48 -7.86
CA ILE A 124 -30.41 24.18 -8.89
C ILE A 124 -31.02 23.79 -10.24
N PRO A 125 -31.84 24.67 -10.86
CA PRO A 125 -32.44 24.38 -12.15
C PRO A 125 -31.37 24.37 -13.25
N LEU A 126 -31.37 23.33 -14.08
CA LEU A 126 -30.41 23.16 -15.18
C LEU A 126 -31.10 23.00 -16.53
N GLY A 127 -30.62 23.76 -17.52
CA GLY A 127 -31.00 23.61 -18.92
C GLY A 127 -30.42 22.33 -19.55
N LYS A 128 -30.85 22.02 -20.78
CA LYS A 128 -30.22 20.94 -21.57
C LYS A 128 -28.77 21.28 -21.93
N GLY A 129 -27.95 20.26 -22.08
CA GLY A 129 -26.53 20.38 -22.40
C GLY A 129 -25.65 20.37 -21.16
N ASP A 130 -24.44 20.89 -21.30
CA ASP A 130 -23.43 20.87 -20.24
C ASP A 130 -23.55 22.13 -19.36
N THR A 131 -23.40 21.94 -18.05
CA THR A 131 -23.36 23.03 -17.07
C THR A 131 -22.32 22.71 -16.00
N THR A 132 -21.42 23.66 -15.75
CA THR A 132 -20.46 23.56 -14.65
C THR A 132 -21.04 24.22 -13.40
N VAL A 133 -20.96 23.51 -12.28
CA VAL A 133 -21.39 23.98 -10.96
C VAL A 133 -20.19 24.01 -10.03
N TYR A 134 -19.96 25.15 -9.38
CA TYR A 134 -18.86 25.38 -8.46
C TYR A 134 -19.37 25.27 -7.03
N VAL A 135 -18.72 24.45 -6.21
CA VAL A 135 -18.98 24.34 -4.77
C VAL A 135 -17.77 24.92 -4.05
N ARG A 136 -17.97 26.00 -3.30
CA ARG A 136 -16.91 26.75 -2.63
C ARG A 136 -17.05 26.70 -1.13
N THR A 137 -15.94 26.64 -0.42
CA THR A 137 -15.86 26.74 1.04
C THR A 137 -15.29 28.09 1.47
N TYR A 138 -15.77 28.63 2.57
CA TYR A 138 -15.29 29.87 3.18
C TYR A 138 -15.09 29.64 4.66
N ASN A 139 -14.03 30.24 5.24
CA ASN A 139 -13.73 30.13 6.67
C ASN A 139 -14.90 30.58 7.58
N SER A 140 -15.71 31.54 7.11
CA SER A 140 -16.87 32.01 7.86
C SER A 140 -17.95 32.65 6.97
N LEU A 141 -19.09 32.97 7.59
CA LEU A 141 -20.16 33.70 6.90
C LEU A 141 -19.77 35.13 6.57
N ASP A 142 -18.88 35.74 7.34
CA ASP A 142 -18.43 37.11 7.11
C ASP A 142 -17.42 37.16 5.98
N ASP A 143 -16.49 36.20 5.88
CA ASP A 143 -15.57 36.08 4.74
C ASP A 143 -16.34 35.87 3.43
N TYR A 144 -17.38 35.04 3.46
CA TYR A 144 -18.28 34.89 2.32
C TYR A 144 -18.96 36.21 1.91
N ARG A 145 -19.41 37.01 2.89
CA ARG A 145 -20.10 38.28 2.62
C ARG A 145 -19.13 39.33 2.09
N GLU A 146 -17.91 39.36 2.58
CA GLU A 146 -16.84 40.22 2.06
C GLU A 146 -16.57 39.87 0.59
N ALA A 147 -16.33 38.59 0.29
CA ALA A 147 -16.13 38.08 -1.06
C ALA A 147 -17.30 38.48 -1.98
N LYS A 148 -18.55 38.23 -1.59
CA LYS A 148 -19.71 38.48 -2.46
C LYS A 148 -20.12 39.96 -2.58
N ASN A 149 -20.16 40.71 -1.47
CA ASN A 149 -20.80 42.02 -1.45
C ASN A 149 -19.79 43.16 -1.62
N ASP A 150 -18.64 43.03 -0.97
CA ASP A 150 -17.64 44.10 -0.90
C ASP A 150 -16.67 43.96 -2.08
N ASP A 151 -16.05 42.79 -2.20
CA ASP A 151 -15.12 42.47 -3.28
C ASP A 151 -15.83 42.17 -4.60
N LYS A 152 -17.08 41.68 -4.52
CA LYS A 152 -17.84 41.17 -5.67
C LYS A 152 -17.03 40.14 -6.44
N ASP A 153 -16.39 39.24 -5.70
CA ASP A 153 -15.59 38.17 -6.25
C ASP A 153 -15.79 36.93 -5.40
N VAL A 154 -16.76 36.12 -5.80
CA VAL A 154 -17.10 34.87 -5.11
C VAL A 154 -16.03 33.79 -5.26
N THR A 155 -15.00 33.97 -6.10
CA THR A 155 -13.89 33.01 -6.21
C THR A 155 -12.83 33.20 -5.12
N LYS A 156 -12.94 34.25 -4.29
CA LYS A 156 -12.13 34.40 -3.08
C LYS A 156 -12.66 33.48 -1.98
N CYS A 157 -12.30 32.21 -2.09
CA CYS A 157 -12.72 31.12 -1.22
C CYS A 157 -11.51 30.28 -0.80
N GLU A 158 -11.69 29.39 0.18
CA GLU A 158 -10.62 28.50 0.63
C GLU A 158 -10.43 27.33 -0.35
N GLN A 159 -11.53 26.66 -0.69
CA GLN A 159 -11.53 25.54 -1.62
C GLN A 159 -12.63 25.69 -2.67
N GLU A 160 -12.35 25.25 -3.88
CA GLU A 160 -13.31 25.18 -4.98
C GLU A 160 -13.37 23.75 -5.53
N TYR A 161 -14.60 23.24 -5.65
CA TYR A 161 -14.90 21.95 -6.25
C TYR A 161 -15.76 22.18 -7.50
N THR A 162 -15.41 21.52 -8.59
CA THR A 162 -16.08 21.65 -9.88
C THR A 162 -16.93 20.41 -10.15
N ILE A 163 -18.20 20.62 -10.47
CA ILE A 163 -19.13 19.55 -10.85
C ILE A 163 -19.64 19.84 -12.27
N ASN A 164 -19.14 19.09 -13.23
CA ASN A 164 -19.54 19.15 -14.62
C ASN A 164 -20.78 18.27 -14.82
N VAL A 165 -21.93 18.90 -15.08
CA VAL A 165 -23.21 18.23 -15.24
C VAL A 165 -23.60 18.19 -16.70
N ARG A 166 -23.86 17.00 -17.25
CA ARG A 166 -24.36 16.82 -18.62
C ARG A 166 -25.80 16.35 -18.57
N LYS A 167 -26.71 17.16 -19.13
CA LYS A 167 -28.14 16.84 -19.22
C LYS A 167 -28.55 16.45 -20.64
N THR A 168 -28.79 15.16 -20.88
CA THR A 168 -29.14 14.57 -22.20
C THR A 168 -30.54 13.95 -22.22
N GLN A 169 -31.11 13.70 -23.41
CA GLN A 169 -32.40 13.03 -23.51
C GLN A 169 -32.27 11.54 -23.19
N ALA A 170 -33.26 10.98 -22.49
CA ALA A 170 -33.29 9.56 -22.09
C ALA A 170 -33.25 8.54 -23.26
N SER A 171 -33.22 8.99 -24.53
CA SER A 171 -33.12 8.16 -25.73
C SER A 171 -31.87 8.39 -26.57
N ASP A 172 -30.96 9.25 -26.12
CA ASP A 172 -29.62 9.26 -26.69
C ASP A 172 -28.93 8.04 -26.05
N ASP A 173 -29.00 6.90 -26.75
CA ASP A 173 -28.15 5.73 -26.49
C ASP A 173 -26.69 6.20 -26.65
N GLU A 174 -26.18 6.95 -25.68
CA GLU A 174 -24.76 7.17 -25.55
C GLU A 174 -24.17 5.84 -25.11
N ASP A 175 -23.33 5.30 -25.99
CA ASP A 175 -22.58 4.09 -25.76
C ASP A 175 -21.84 4.24 -24.42
N ASP A 176 -22.32 3.57 -23.37
CA ASP A 176 -21.64 3.48 -22.07
C ASP A 176 -20.29 2.73 -22.20
N THR A 177 -19.89 2.34 -23.42
CA THR A 177 -18.51 1.99 -23.73
C THR A 177 -17.66 3.25 -23.68
N GLN A 178 -16.69 3.31 -22.76
CA GLN A 178 -15.61 4.30 -22.87
C GLN A 178 -15.02 4.24 -24.29
N ASP A 179 -15.08 5.36 -25.01
CA ASP A 179 -14.30 5.53 -26.23
C ASP A 179 -12.82 5.23 -25.89
N PRO A 180 -12.12 4.42 -26.69
CA PRO A 180 -10.75 3.98 -26.42
C PRO A 180 -9.76 5.14 -26.59
N ILE A 181 -9.77 6.09 -25.67
CA ILE A 181 -8.87 7.25 -25.64
C ILE A 181 -7.66 6.89 -24.82
N TYR A 182 -6.49 6.98 -25.42
CA TYR A 182 -5.24 6.54 -24.83
C TYR A 182 -4.10 7.49 -25.19
N LEU A 183 -3.07 7.51 -24.35
CA LEU A 183 -1.77 7.96 -24.79
C LEU A 183 -1.12 6.85 -25.64
N ASP A 184 -0.44 7.24 -26.70
CA ASP A 184 0.42 6.34 -27.48
C ASP A 184 1.63 5.91 -26.64
N ASN A 185 2.17 6.83 -25.84
CA ASN A 185 3.30 6.54 -24.96
C ASN A 185 3.36 7.47 -23.74
N ILE A 186 4.09 7.04 -22.70
CA ILE A 186 4.65 7.92 -21.68
C ILE A 186 6.14 7.62 -21.60
N GLN A 187 6.98 8.63 -21.88
CA GLN A 187 8.43 8.54 -21.76
C GLN A 187 8.94 9.54 -20.75
N LEU A 188 9.91 9.09 -19.95
CA LEU A 188 10.61 9.89 -18.97
C LEU A 188 12.09 9.98 -19.36
N ASN A 189 12.72 11.13 -19.15
CA ASN A 189 14.17 11.28 -19.33
C ASN A 189 14.99 10.68 -18.17
N LYS A 190 14.35 10.41 -17.03
CA LYS A 190 14.90 9.87 -15.79
C LYS A 190 13.87 8.95 -15.14
N GLY A 191 14.33 7.86 -14.53
CA GLY A 191 13.45 6.81 -14.02
C GLY A 191 12.92 5.89 -15.13
N ASP A 192 12.57 4.67 -14.75
CA ASP A 192 12.07 3.66 -15.67
C ASP A 192 10.55 3.57 -15.60
N ILE A 193 9.91 3.60 -16.76
CA ILE A 193 8.47 3.38 -16.90
C ILE A 193 8.21 2.34 -17.98
N SER A 194 7.46 1.30 -17.61
CA SER A 194 6.94 0.31 -18.56
C SER A 194 5.50 0.69 -18.93
N PHE A 195 5.37 1.69 -19.81
CA PHE A 195 4.07 2.20 -20.22
C PHE A 195 3.23 1.13 -20.92
N THR A 196 1.95 1.04 -20.54
CA THR A 196 0.94 0.29 -21.28
C THR A 196 -0.35 1.10 -21.29
N LYS A 197 -0.99 1.23 -22.44
CA LYS A 197 -2.09 2.19 -22.60
C LYS A 197 -3.28 2.01 -21.63
N GLN A 198 -3.52 0.80 -21.14
CA GLN A 198 -4.59 0.53 -20.17
C GLN A 198 -4.19 0.74 -18.70
N LYS A 199 -2.89 0.80 -18.37
CA LYS A 199 -2.42 1.09 -17.01
C LYS A 199 -2.42 2.60 -16.83
N THR A 200 -3.17 3.07 -15.84
CA THR A 200 -3.38 4.50 -15.56
C THR A 200 -2.66 4.99 -14.31
N SER A 201 -1.89 4.15 -13.61
CA SER A 201 -1.06 4.55 -12.47
C SER A 201 0.31 3.91 -12.57
N TYR A 202 1.37 4.67 -12.36
CA TYR A 202 2.75 4.22 -12.43
C TYR A 202 3.52 4.76 -11.24
N ASP A 203 4.21 3.87 -10.55
CA ASP A 203 5.18 4.26 -9.53
C ASP A 203 6.56 4.27 -10.19
N VAL A 204 7.29 5.37 -10.03
CA VAL A 204 8.60 5.61 -10.65
C VAL A 204 9.53 6.17 -9.57
N SER A 205 10.68 5.55 -9.38
CA SER A 205 11.71 6.09 -8.48
C SER A 205 12.80 6.79 -9.28
N VAL A 206 13.28 7.92 -8.76
CA VAL A 206 14.40 8.69 -9.34
C VAL A 206 15.35 9.12 -8.22
N ASP A 207 16.64 9.30 -8.56
CA ASP A 207 17.66 9.72 -7.60
C ASP A 207 17.29 11.04 -6.91
N SER A 208 17.74 11.22 -5.66
CA SER A 208 17.54 12.46 -4.89
C SER A 208 18.07 13.71 -5.60
N SER A 209 19.08 13.57 -6.48
CA SER A 209 19.63 14.65 -7.29
C SER A 209 18.71 15.14 -8.42
N VAL A 210 17.68 14.37 -8.80
CA VAL A 210 16.77 14.70 -9.91
C VAL A 210 15.67 15.65 -9.42
N SER A 211 15.93 16.96 -9.46
CA SER A 211 14.95 17.99 -9.06
C SER A 211 13.92 18.35 -10.14
N GLU A 212 14.05 17.81 -11.34
CA GLU A 212 13.16 18.05 -12.48
C GLU A 212 13.14 16.80 -13.37
N ILE A 213 11.95 16.46 -13.87
CA ILE A 213 11.75 15.39 -14.84
C ILE A 213 11.07 15.91 -16.09
N LYS A 214 11.47 15.40 -17.25
CA LYS A 214 10.82 15.68 -18.52
C LYS A 214 9.97 14.50 -18.93
N ILE A 215 8.69 14.79 -19.15
CA ILE A 215 7.65 13.84 -19.50
C ILE A 215 7.27 14.10 -20.96
N THR A 216 7.21 13.04 -21.75
CA THR A 216 6.70 13.06 -23.14
C THR A 216 5.49 12.14 -23.22
N ALA A 217 4.33 12.67 -23.60
CA ALA A 217 3.07 11.94 -23.55
C ALA A 217 2.17 12.21 -24.78
N PRO A 218 2.53 11.68 -25.96
CA PRO A 218 1.70 11.84 -27.15
C PRO A 218 0.38 11.04 -27.04
N PRO A 219 -0.75 11.59 -27.52
CA PRO A 219 -2.00 10.84 -27.63
C PRO A 219 -1.96 9.81 -28.78
N GLU A 220 -2.82 8.78 -28.72
CA GLU A 220 -2.99 7.80 -29.81
C GLU A 220 -3.68 8.44 -31.04
N ASP A 221 -4.55 9.43 -30.81
CA ASP A 221 -5.17 10.28 -31.84
C ASP A 221 -4.63 11.71 -31.75
N ASP A 222 -4.14 12.28 -32.85
CA ASP A 222 -3.53 13.61 -32.87
C ASP A 222 -4.53 14.76 -32.73
N SER A 223 -5.83 14.47 -32.80
CA SER A 223 -6.90 15.41 -32.48
C SER A 223 -7.20 15.51 -30.99
N ASP A 224 -6.73 14.55 -30.18
CA ASP A 224 -6.89 14.57 -28.73
C ASP A 224 -6.01 15.64 -28.08
N ARG A 225 -6.54 16.27 -27.04
CA ARG A 225 -5.82 17.25 -26.23
C ARG A 225 -5.14 16.57 -25.05
N VAL A 226 -3.85 16.83 -24.87
CA VAL A 226 -3.09 16.33 -23.71
C VAL A 226 -2.75 17.47 -22.75
N ARG A 227 -2.89 17.18 -21.46
CA ARG A 227 -2.36 18.00 -20.37
C ARG A 227 -1.42 17.19 -19.50
N ILE A 228 -0.25 17.74 -19.21
CA ILE A 228 0.68 17.17 -18.22
C ILE A 228 0.67 18.13 -17.03
N ASP A 229 0.22 17.65 -15.89
CA ASP A 229 0.16 18.41 -14.63
C ASP A 229 -0.55 19.76 -14.81
N GLY A 230 -1.76 19.70 -15.38
CA GLY A 230 -2.61 20.85 -15.67
C GLY A 230 -2.28 21.64 -16.94
N ASP A 231 -1.02 21.65 -17.39
CA ASP A 231 -0.58 22.43 -18.56
C ASP A 231 -0.82 21.71 -19.88
N VAL A 232 -1.30 22.44 -20.88
CA VAL A 232 -1.54 21.91 -22.24
C VAL A 232 -0.22 21.68 -22.96
N VAL A 233 -0.07 20.52 -23.58
CA VAL A 233 1.05 20.15 -24.46
C VAL A 233 0.52 19.68 -25.80
N ASP A 234 1.27 19.91 -26.89
CA ASP A 234 0.81 19.62 -28.25
C ASP A 234 1.94 19.26 -29.22
N SER A 235 1.60 19.01 -30.49
CA SER A 235 2.59 18.69 -31.53
C SER A 235 3.72 19.73 -31.71
N GLY A 236 3.54 20.98 -31.28
CA GLY A 236 4.54 22.04 -31.32
C GLY A 236 5.64 21.91 -30.26
N ASP A 237 5.35 21.25 -29.14
CA ASP A 237 6.33 20.90 -28.10
C ASP A 237 6.67 19.40 -28.07
N ASP A 238 6.19 18.64 -29.06
CA ASP A 238 6.23 17.18 -29.14
C ASP A 238 5.54 16.49 -27.95
N TYR A 239 4.50 17.10 -27.39
CA TYR A 239 3.78 16.65 -26.20
C TYR A 239 4.69 16.53 -24.97
N LYS A 240 5.59 17.50 -24.76
CA LYS A 240 6.62 17.47 -23.71
C LYS A 240 6.38 18.52 -22.63
N LYS A 241 6.57 18.12 -21.38
CA LYS A 241 6.63 19.03 -20.23
C LYS A 241 7.76 18.69 -19.28
N ASN A 242 8.46 19.71 -18.80
CA ASN A 242 9.32 19.61 -17.64
C ASN A 242 8.51 19.87 -16.37
N VAL A 243 8.64 19.01 -15.37
CA VAL A 243 7.96 19.12 -14.08
C VAL A 243 9.01 19.09 -12.97
N SER A 244 9.00 20.09 -12.11
CA SER A 244 9.85 20.13 -10.91
C SER A 244 9.40 19.06 -9.92
N LEU A 245 10.37 18.44 -9.23
CA LEU A 245 10.11 17.43 -8.22
C LEU A 245 10.59 17.91 -6.86
N ASP A 246 9.73 17.82 -5.87
CA ASP A 246 10.08 17.95 -4.46
C ASP A 246 10.71 16.64 -3.94
N GLN A 247 11.43 16.70 -2.82
CA GLN A 247 11.93 15.51 -2.12
C GLN A 247 10.75 14.61 -1.70
N GLY A 248 10.89 13.29 -1.86
CA GLY A 248 9.83 12.33 -1.58
C GLY A 248 8.87 12.10 -2.76
N THR A 249 7.63 11.71 -2.46
CA THR A 249 6.64 11.32 -3.49
C THR A 249 5.98 12.55 -4.13
N ASN A 250 6.04 12.61 -5.45
CA ASN A 250 5.43 13.62 -6.30
C ASN A 250 4.35 12.96 -7.17
N THR A 251 3.13 13.48 -7.18
CA THR A 251 2.05 12.92 -7.98
C THR A 251 1.78 13.80 -9.20
N ILE A 252 2.01 13.27 -10.39
CA ILE A 252 1.89 13.99 -11.67
C ILE A 252 0.78 13.35 -12.49
N LYS A 253 -0.20 14.15 -12.94
CA LYS A 253 -1.34 13.65 -13.73
C LYS A 253 -1.23 14.05 -15.18
N ILE A 254 -1.44 13.10 -16.08
CA ILE A 254 -1.48 13.30 -17.53
C ILE A 254 -2.90 13.01 -18.00
N LYS A 255 -3.64 14.04 -18.41
CA LYS A 255 -5.03 13.92 -18.89
C LYS A 255 -5.04 14.03 -20.42
N VAL A 256 -5.60 13.03 -21.09
CA VAL A 256 -5.93 13.06 -22.53
C VAL A 256 -7.45 13.22 -22.69
N THR A 257 -7.88 14.03 -23.65
CA THR A 257 -9.29 14.40 -23.87
C THR A 257 -9.62 14.44 -25.35
N ASP A 258 -10.66 13.72 -25.79
CA ASP A 258 -11.12 13.74 -27.17
C ASP A 258 -12.03 14.95 -27.50
N ASP A 259 -12.57 14.97 -28.72
CA ASP A 259 -13.48 16.00 -29.23
C ASP A 259 -14.91 15.92 -28.67
N LYS A 260 -15.27 14.85 -27.94
CA LYS A 260 -16.56 14.65 -27.27
C LYS A 260 -16.49 14.84 -25.74
N ASP A 261 -15.36 15.36 -25.26
CA ASP A 261 -15.02 15.53 -23.84
C ASP A 261 -14.94 14.21 -23.04
N ASN A 262 -14.73 13.08 -23.72
CA ASN A 262 -14.29 11.85 -23.06
C ASN A 262 -12.83 12.03 -22.63
N GLN A 263 -12.47 11.50 -21.46
CA GLN A 263 -11.16 11.74 -20.86
C GLN A 263 -10.53 10.45 -20.34
N ARG A 264 -9.21 10.38 -20.35
CA ARG A 264 -8.41 9.40 -19.60
C ARG A 264 -7.29 10.10 -18.86
N THR A 265 -7.11 9.76 -17.59
CA THR A 265 -6.02 10.28 -16.75
C THR A 265 -5.02 9.17 -16.46
N TYR A 266 -3.74 9.48 -16.61
CA TYR A 266 -2.61 8.66 -16.20
C TYR A 266 -1.89 9.35 -15.05
N THR A 267 -1.70 8.66 -13.94
CA THR A 267 -1.03 9.15 -12.74
C THR A 267 0.38 8.58 -12.66
N LEU A 268 1.38 9.44 -12.52
CA LEU A 268 2.75 9.09 -12.20
C LEU A 268 3.02 9.46 -10.74
N ASN A 269 3.23 8.47 -9.88
CA ASN A 269 3.73 8.65 -8.53
C ASN A 269 5.26 8.55 -8.59
N ILE A 270 5.92 9.70 -8.68
CA ILE A 270 7.37 9.78 -8.80
C ILE A 270 7.98 10.01 -7.43
N THR A 271 8.65 9.00 -6.88
CA THR A 271 9.41 9.19 -5.64
C THR A 271 10.83 9.62 -5.96
N ARG A 272 11.15 10.85 -5.57
CA ARG A 272 12.49 11.42 -5.65
C ARG A 272 13.20 11.16 -4.33
N GLY A 273 14.22 10.29 -4.36
CA GLY A 273 15.00 9.92 -3.18
C GLY A 273 14.24 9.05 -2.19
N ASP A 274 13.77 7.86 -2.62
CA ASP A 274 13.17 6.87 -1.72
C ASP A 274 14.11 6.57 -0.53
N ALA A 275 13.51 6.36 0.65
CA ALA A 275 14.18 6.06 1.93
C ALA A 275 15.04 4.76 1.95
N SER A 276 15.27 4.15 0.78
CA SER A 276 16.09 2.96 0.56
C SER A 276 17.41 3.26 -0.17
N ASP A 277 17.66 4.48 -0.65
CA ASP A 277 18.91 4.86 -1.35
C ASP A 277 20.00 5.43 -0.43
N THR A 278 19.97 5.00 0.83
CA THR A 278 21.04 5.32 1.80
C THR A 278 22.26 4.43 1.65
N GLN A 279 22.61 4.13 0.41
CA GLN A 279 23.92 3.63 0.00
C GLN A 279 24.41 4.61 -1.06
N ALA A 280 24.59 5.86 -0.63
CA ALA A 280 25.04 6.93 -1.49
C ALA A 280 26.56 6.81 -1.77
N ASP A 281 27.05 7.61 -2.72
CA ASP A 281 28.48 7.74 -3.11
C ASP A 281 29.38 8.32 -1.99
N VAL A 282 29.22 7.85 -0.76
CA VAL A 282 30.01 8.17 0.43
C VAL A 282 30.66 6.88 0.88
N TYR A 283 31.98 6.87 0.88
CA TYR A 283 32.79 5.67 1.10
C TYR A 283 33.75 5.87 2.26
N LEU A 284 34.20 4.75 2.82
CA LEU A 284 35.45 4.73 3.57
C LEU A 284 36.61 4.67 2.57
N ASP A 285 37.65 5.50 2.75
CA ASP A 285 38.94 5.31 2.08
C ASP A 285 39.64 4.08 2.68
N LYS A 286 39.41 3.81 3.98
CA LYS A 286 40.13 2.77 4.70
C LYS A 286 39.33 2.13 5.82
N LEU A 287 39.32 0.79 5.84
CA LEU A 287 38.91 0.00 6.98
C LEU A 287 40.07 -0.92 7.43
N LYS A 288 40.53 -0.77 8.68
CA LYS A 288 41.61 -1.60 9.25
C LYS A 288 41.30 -2.08 10.66
N LEU A 289 41.91 -3.20 11.01
CA LEU A 289 41.79 -3.85 12.30
C LEU A 289 43.17 -4.00 12.94
N ASP A 290 43.25 -3.91 14.28
CA ASP A 290 44.49 -4.21 15.01
C ASP A 290 44.79 -5.72 15.10
N HIS A 291 43.77 -6.56 14.89
CA HIS A 291 43.87 -8.02 14.82
C HIS A 291 43.01 -8.58 13.69
N GLY A 292 43.58 -9.54 12.95
CA GLY A 292 42.96 -10.11 11.76
C GLY A 292 43.12 -9.20 10.54
N ASP A 293 42.98 -9.80 9.36
CA ASP A 293 43.12 -9.09 8.10
C ASP A 293 41.77 -9.08 7.37
N ILE A 294 41.43 -7.92 6.82
CA ILE A 294 40.31 -7.73 5.89
C ILE A 294 40.87 -7.17 4.58
N ASN A 295 40.35 -7.64 3.45
CA ASN A 295 40.67 -7.06 2.16
C ASN A 295 39.61 -6.02 1.81
N PHE A 296 39.78 -4.81 2.37
CA PHE A 296 38.83 -3.72 2.18
C PHE A 296 38.70 -3.32 0.70
N SER A 297 37.47 -3.08 0.27
CA SER A 297 37.08 -2.56 -1.04
C SER A 297 35.92 -1.59 -0.84
N GLU A 298 36.00 -0.39 -1.40
CA GLU A 298 34.95 0.62 -1.23
C GLU A 298 33.56 0.13 -1.69
N ASP A 299 33.53 -0.75 -2.70
CA ASP A 299 32.32 -1.38 -3.27
C ASP A 299 31.72 -2.51 -2.42
N GLU A 300 32.39 -2.97 -1.36
CA GLU A 300 31.94 -4.09 -0.52
C GLU A 300 31.51 -3.58 0.86
N ASP A 301 30.28 -3.89 1.26
CA ASP A 301 29.69 -3.39 2.50
C ASP A 301 29.73 -4.42 3.64
N ASP A 302 30.03 -5.68 3.35
CA ASP A 302 30.03 -6.78 4.32
C ASP A 302 31.43 -7.41 4.45
N TYR A 303 31.95 -7.43 5.68
CA TYR A 303 33.25 -8.02 6.01
C TYR A 303 33.10 -9.10 7.06
N THR A 304 33.93 -10.13 7.00
CA THR A 304 34.04 -11.14 8.05
C THR A 304 35.50 -11.39 8.39
N VAL A 305 35.81 -11.44 9.69
CA VAL A 305 37.13 -11.74 10.23
C VAL A 305 37.01 -12.79 11.34
N ASP A 306 37.83 -13.82 11.27
CA ASP A 306 37.93 -14.83 12.33
C ASP A 306 39.11 -14.48 13.24
N LEU A 307 38.85 -14.43 14.56
CA LEU A 307 39.80 -14.01 15.58
C LEU A 307 40.05 -15.12 16.58
N ASP A 308 41.27 -15.19 17.11
CA ASP A 308 41.62 -16.11 18.19
C ASP A 308 40.74 -15.87 19.43
N GLU A 309 40.40 -16.94 20.15
CA GLU A 309 39.56 -16.89 21.35
C GLU A 309 40.10 -15.92 22.42
N ALA A 310 41.42 -15.70 22.46
CA ALA A 310 42.08 -14.80 23.40
C ALA A 310 41.86 -13.30 23.09
N ILE A 311 41.48 -12.93 21.86
CA ILE A 311 41.32 -11.53 21.43
C ILE A 311 40.00 -10.96 21.97
N SER A 312 40.02 -10.49 23.21
CA SER A 312 38.80 -10.03 23.87
C SER A 312 38.32 -8.64 23.46
N LYS A 313 39.15 -7.90 22.73
CA LYS A 313 38.91 -6.54 22.23
C LYS A 313 39.48 -6.42 20.81
N LEU A 314 38.85 -5.60 19.97
CA LEU A 314 39.24 -5.34 18.60
C LEU A 314 39.20 -3.83 18.36
N THR A 315 40.30 -3.26 17.88
CA THR A 315 40.33 -1.84 17.48
C THR A 315 40.00 -1.76 15.99
N VAL A 316 39.00 -0.95 15.65
CA VAL A 316 38.54 -0.72 14.28
C VAL A 316 38.88 0.72 13.88
N ASN A 317 39.61 0.88 12.79
CA ASN A 317 39.94 2.15 12.16
C ASN A 317 39.11 2.29 10.88
N ALA A 318 38.25 3.30 10.80
CA ALA A 318 37.33 3.53 9.68
C ALA A 318 37.47 4.97 9.15
N GLU A 319 38.40 5.18 8.21
CA GLU A 319 38.73 6.50 7.66
C GLU A 319 37.81 6.79 6.45
N PRO A 320 37.06 7.91 6.45
CA PRO A 320 36.19 8.29 5.34
C PRO A 320 37.00 8.80 4.13
N GLU A 321 36.40 8.78 2.93
CA GLU A 321 37.00 9.39 1.73
C GLU A 321 37.11 10.93 1.84
N ASP A 322 36.21 11.56 2.60
CA ASP A 322 36.20 12.98 2.89
C ASP A 322 36.22 13.23 4.41
N GLU A 323 37.08 14.14 4.87
CA GLU A 323 37.22 14.51 6.29
C GLU A 323 35.96 15.18 6.84
N ASP A 324 35.11 15.76 5.98
CA ASP A 324 33.85 16.39 6.36
C ASP A 324 32.71 15.38 6.63
N TYR A 325 32.93 14.07 6.35
CA TYR A 325 31.92 13.04 6.63
C TYR A 325 31.90 12.63 8.10
N LEU A 326 30.69 12.49 8.63
CA LEU A 326 30.43 11.93 9.95
C LEU A 326 30.64 10.41 9.90
N VAL A 327 31.49 9.87 10.78
CA VAL A 327 31.70 8.42 10.91
C VAL A 327 31.27 7.96 12.29
N THR A 328 30.48 6.89 12.35
CA THR A 328 30.13 6.22 13.60
C THR A 328 30.48 4.74 13.57
N ILE A 329 31.01 4.23 14.69
CA ILE A 329 31.30 2.80 14.90
C ILE A 329 30.44 2.31 16.06
N ASN A 330 29.51 1.39 15.77
CA ASN A 330 28.42 0.97 16.67
C ASN A 330 27.57 2.14 17.21
N GLY A 331 27.43 3.19 16.41
CA GLY A 331 26.70 4.41 16.77
C GLY A 331 27.47 5.40 17.64
N ASP A 332 28.72 5.08 18.03
CA ASP A 332 29.63 6.05 18.65
C ASP A 332 30.39 6.81 17.54
N GLU A 333 30.33 8.13 17.58
CA GLU A 333 31.08 9.01 16.66
C GLU A 333 32.59 8.88 16.85
N VAL A 334 33.33 8.86 15.72
CA VAL A 334 34.81 8.89 15.65
C VAL A 334 35.23 9.92 14.60
N ASN A 335 36.40 10.53 14.76
CA ASN A 335 36.87 11.63 13.90
C ASN A 335 38.41 11.73 13.86
N SER A 336 38.94 12.78 13.25
CA SER A 336 40.40 12.95 13.12
C SER A 336 41.16 13.13 14.45
N ASP A 337 40.50 13.50 15.57
CA ASP A 337 41.16 13.59 16.88
C ASP A 337 41.45 12.21 17.50
N ASP A 338 40.70 11.18 17.12
CA ASP A 338 40.90 9.79 17.53
C ASP A 338 41.36 8.87 16.38
N ASP A 339 41.90 9.48 15.31
CA ASP A 339 42.33 8.80 14.08
C ASP A 339 41.23 7.94 13.46
N TYR A 340 39.95 8.26 13.69
CA TYR A 340 38.78 7.47 13.32
C TYR A 340 38.80 6.03 13.90
N GLU A 341 39.37 5.85 15.09
CA GLU A 341 39.53 4.54 15.74
C GLU A 341 38.55 4.30 16.90
N LYS A 342 38.07 3.06 17.00
CA LYS A 342 37.29 2.59 18.15
C LYS A 342 37.71 1.22 18.65
N GLU A 343 38.00 1.11 19.94
CA GLU A 343 38.19 -0.17 20.62
C GLU A 343 36.83 -0.79 21.01
N ILE A 344 36.56 -2.00 20.52
CA ILE A 344 35.30 -2.72 20.69
C ILE A 344 35.56 -3.96 21.52
N SER A 345 34.81 -4.12 22.62
CA SER A 345 34.84 -5.35 23.40
C SER A 345 34.08 -6.45 22.68
N LEU A 346 34.76 -7.56 22.41
CA LEU A 346 34.15 -8.71 21.75
C LEU A 346 33.53 -9.67 22.78
N SER A 347 32.58 -10.46 22.34
CA SER A 347 32.10 -11.68 22.99
C SER A 347 32.63 -12.92 22.25
N LYS A 348 32.61 -14.10 22.89
CA LYS A 348 32.99 -15.34 22.19
C LYS A 348 31.92 -15.64 21.14
N GLY A 349 32.30 -16.12 19.97
CA GLY A 349 31.40 -16.33 18.83
C GLY A 349 31.29 -15.08 17.94
N LYS A 350 30.19 -15.00 17.19
CA LYS A 350 29.92 -13.93 16.22
C LYS A 350 29.67 -12.59 16.92
N ASN A 351 30.44 -11.57 16.56
CA ASN A 351 30.21 -10.17 16.92
C ASN A 351 29.92 -9.40 15.64
N THR A 352 28.92 -8.52 15.65
CA THR A 352 28.61 -7.65 14.51
C THR A 352 28.94 -6.23 14.92
N ILE A 353 29.74 -5.56 14.09
CA ILE A 353 30.18 -4.19 14.26
C ILE A 353 29.61 -3.42 13.08
N THR A 354 28.83 -2.39 13.36
CA THR A 354 28.22 -1.53 12.34
C THR A 354 29.01 -0.25 12.22
N ILE A 355 29.36 0.14 11.01
CA ILE A 355 30.09 1.37 10.72
C ILE A 355 29.23 2.17 9.75
N VAL A 356 28.92 3.42 10.09
CA VAL A 356 28.13 4.30 9.24
C VAL A 356 28.99 5.50 8.85
N VAL A 357 29.06 5.80 7.56
CA VAL A 357 29.61 7.05 7.03
C VAL A 357 28.46 7.88 6.47
N GLU A 358 28.40 9.15 6.85
CA GLU A 358 27.29 10.05 6.54
C GLU A 358 27.82 11.43 6.12
N ASP A 359 27.37 11.90 4.96
CA ASP A 359 27.52 13.28 4.52
C ASP A 359 26.24 14.03 4.91
N GLU A 360 26.30 14.68 6.07
CA GLU A 360 25.18 15.39 6.67
C GLU A 360 24.68 16.57 5.82
N LEU A 361 25.53 17.12 4.93
CA LEU A 361 25.16 18.24 4.06
C LEU A 361 24.30 17.79 2.88
N ASN A 362 24.58 16.59 2.36
CA ASN A 362 23.91 16.04 1.19
C ASN A 362 22.92 14.91 1.51
N ASP A 363 22.67 14.63 2.80
CA ASP A 363 21.76 13.58 3.30
C ASP A 363 22.09 12.20 2.67
N LYS A 364 23.38 11.94 2.53
CA LYS A 364 23.94 10.72 1.94
C LYS A 364 24.52 9.89 3.07
N LYS A 365 24.25 8.58 3.10
CA LYS A 365 24.90 7.67 4.05
C LYS A 365 25.25 6.33 3.40
N ARG A 366 26.18 5.61 4.01
CA ARG A 366 26.56 4.22 3.69
C ARG A 366 26.84 3.46 4.97
N THR A 367 26.50 2.17 5.00
CA THR A 367 26.68 1.31 6.18
C THR A 367 27.53 0.09 5.83
N TYR A 368 28.67 -0.05 6.52
CA TYR A 368 29.52 -1.23 6.48
C TYR A 368 29.25 -2.13 7.68
N THR A 369 29.17 -3.44 7.45
CA THR A 369 28.96 -4.46 8.48
C THR A 369 30.19 -5.35 8.61
N LEU A 370 30.90 -5.25 9.74
CA LEU A 370 32.02 -6.14 10.08
C LEU A 370 31.55 -7.24 11.05
N THR A 371 31.62 -8.48 10.60
CA THR A 371 31.40 -9.67 11.42
C THR A 371 32.74 -10.18 11.97
N ALA A 372 33.00 -10.00 13.26
CA ALA A 372 34.16 -10.55 13.95
C ALA A 372 33.81 -11.84 14.72
N ASN A 373 34.23 -13.00 14.24
CA ASN A 373 33.99 -14.28 14.90
C ASN A 373 35.16 -14.62 15.84
N ARG A 374 34.95 -14.50 17.15
CA ARG A 374 35.99 -14.78 18.15
C ARG A 374 35.93 -16.22 18.65
N GLY A 375 37.01 -16.98 18.47
CA GLY A 375 37.14 -18.34 19.00
C GLY A 375 36.23 -19.37 18.32
N THR A 376 35.73 -19.05 17.13
CA THR A 376 35.13 -20.04 16.23
C THR A 376 36.26 -20.75 15.52
N SER A 377 36.48 -22.02 15.87
CA SER A 377 37.56 -22.83 15.31
C SER A 377 37.52 -22.81 13.78
N GLN A 378 38.64 -22.46 13.16
CA GLN A 378 38.96 -23.01 11.85
C GLN A 378 38.93 -24.53 11.95
N ASP A 379 38.29 -25.14 10.96
CA ASP A 379 38.34 -26.57 10.72
C ASP A 379 39.76 -26.92 10.23
N THR A 380 40.69 -27.14 11.17
CA THR A 380 41.99 -27.74 10.87
C THR A 380 41.93 -29.22 11.16
N THR A 381 42.02 -30.01 10.09
CA THR A 381 42.30 -31.45 10.09
C THR A 381 43.44 -31.83 11.05
N ASN A 382 43.21 -32.76 12.00
CA ASN A 382 43.78 -34.12 11.99
C ASN A 382 43.63 -34.86 13.33
N THR A 383 43.04 -36.06 13.22
CA THR A 383 43.37 -37.34 13.87
C THR A 383 43.58 -37.46 15.40
N SER A 384 42.81 -38.42 15.94
CA SER A 384 43.20 -39.46 16.90
C SER A 384 42.74 -39.33 18.36
N GLY A 385 41.69 -40.09 18.68
CA GLY A 385 41.82 -41.16 19.67
C GLY A 385 41.22 -40.96 21.07
N GLY A 386 40.15 -41.69 21.36
CA GLY A 386 40.07 -42.52 22.57
C GLY A 386 39.28 -42.01 23.79
N ASN A 387 38.09 -42.60 23.98
CA ASN A 387 37.52 -43.16 25.22
C ASN A 387 37.59 -42.37 26.57
N ASN A 388 36.42 -42.10 27.17
CA ASN A 388 35.82 -42.85 28.31
C ASN A 388 35.09 -41.96 29.36
N SER A 389 33.84 -42.35 29.67
CA SER A 389 33.18 -42.46 30.99
C SER A 389 33.15 -41.33 32.04
N GLY A 390 31.94 -41.10 32.60
CA GLY A 390 31.69 -40.57 33.96
C GLY A 390 30.62 -39.46 33.97
N SER A 391 29.32 -39.72 34.22
CA SER A 391 28.64 -39.99 35.50
C SER A 391 28.50 -38.77 36.43
N THR A 392 27.25 -38.32 36.63
CA THR A 392 26.61 -37.77 37.86
C THR A 392 27.28 -36.59 38.59
N THR A 393 26.65 -35.49 38.98
CA THR A 393 25.35 -35.27 39.66
C THR A 393 25.30 -33.78 40.04
N GLY A 394 24.10 -33.17 40.19
CA GLY A 394 23.93 -32.05 41.14
C GLY A 394 23.23 -30.79 40.63
N THR A 395 21.90 -30.83 40.67
CA THR A 395 21.00 -29.85 41.32
C THR A 395 21.36 -28.36 41.34
N GLY A 396 20.47 -27.51 40.80
CA GLY A 396 20.31 -26.14 41.32
C GLY A 396 19.84 -25.09 40.31
N ASN A 397 18.53 -24.81 40.35
CA ASN A 397 17.90 -23.47 40.25
C ASN A 397 18.31 -22.51 39.10
N THR A 398 17.36 -22.36 38.17
CA THR A 398 16.86 -21.11 37.57
C THR A 398 17.77 -19.87 37.61
N SER A 399 18.32 -19.50 36.45
CA SER A 399 18.50 -18.13 35.93
C SER A 399 19.65 -18.13 34.94
N THR A 400 19.40 -17.96 33.64
CA THR A 400 20.38 -17.50 32.63
C THR A 400 19.65 -17.20 31.32
N ASP A 401 18.70 -16.26 31.36
CA ASP A 401 18.00 -15.74 30.17
C ASP A 401 18.47 -14.31 29.86
N ALA A 402 19.79 -14.14 29.79
CA ALA A 402 20.42 -12.84 29.53
C ALA A 402 21.52 -13.05 28.48
N THR A 403 21.16 -13.14 27.20
CA THR A 403 22.08 -12.95 26.05
C THR A 403 21.41 -12.97 24.66
N LYS A 404 20.14 -13.34 24.53
CA LYS A 404 19.45 -13.35 23.23
C LYS A 404 18.77 -12.01 23.02
N LYS A 405 19.41 -11.04 22.39
CA LYS A 405 18.80 -9.74 22.05
C LYS A 405 18.85 -9.50 20.54
N SER A 406 17.78 -8.92 19.99
CA SER A 406 17.61 -8.52 18.59
C SER A 406 18.04 -9.56 17.55
N GLN A 407 17.74 -10.84 17.77
CA GLN A 407 18.23 -11.90 16.90
C GLN A 407 17.26 -13.08 16.81
N TRP A 408 17.36 -13.77 15.68
CA TRP A 408 16.80 -15.10 15.49
C TRP A 408 17.67 -16.14 16.19
N VAL A 409 17.02 -17.07 16.88
CA VAL A 409 17.65 -18.18 17.61
C VAL A 409 16.98 -19.47 17.19
N GLN A 410 17.75 -20.38 16.59
CA GLN A 410 17.25 -21.71 16.28
C GLN A 410 17.25 -22.57 17.55
N THR A 411 16.11 -23.18 17.87
CA THR A 411 15.95 -24.12 18.98
C THR A 411 15.47 -25.47 18.45
N ASP A 412 15.47 -26.49 19.30
CA ASP A 412 14.92 -27.81 18.99
C ASP A 412 13.43 -27.78 18.59
N LYS A 413 12.72 -26.69 18.93
CA LYS A 413 11.29 -26.50 18.65
C LYS A 413 11.03 -25.65 17.39
N GLY A 414 12.06 -24.99 16.85
CA GLY A 414 11.94 -24.06 15.74
C GLY A 414 12.69 -22.74 16.02
N TRP A 415 12.50 -21.78 15.11
CA TRP A 415 13.12 -20.46 15.20
C TRP A 415 12.37 -19.56 16.17
N GLU A 416 13.09 -18.88 17.06
CA GLU A 416 12.55 -17.85 17.96
C GLU A 416 13.19 -16.51 17.65
N TYR A 417 12.47 -15.40 17.82
CA TYR A 417 13.08 -14.07 17.73
C TYR A 417 13.02 -13.38 19.09
N TYR A 418 14.14 -12.78 19.49
CA TYR A 418 14.24 -12.02 20.73
C TYR A 418 14.42 -10.55 20.40
N ASN A 419 13.65 -9.67 21.05
CA ASN A 419 13.75 -8.23 20.88
C ASN A 419 14.96 -7.63 21.64
N GLU A 420 15.12 -6.31 21.57
CA GLU A 420 16.22 -5.56 22.22
C GLU A 420 16.26 -5.73 23.74
N ASN A 421 15.10 -6.02 24.34
CA ASN A 421 14.97 -6.28 25.77
C ASN A 421 15.27 -7.74 26.14
N GLY A 422 15.63 -8.56 25.15
CA GLY A 422 15.85 -9.99 25.33
C GLY A 422 14.58 -10.76 25.66
N SER A 423 13.43 -10.17 25.34
CA SER A 423 12.13 -10.83 25.45
C SER A 423 11.80 -11.49 24.12
N LYS A 424 11.23 -12.69 24.20
CA LYS A 424 10.78 -13.40 23.01
C LYS A 424 9.61 -12.66 22.36
N VAL A 425 9.70 -12.46 21.06
CA VAL A 425 8.63 -11.88 20.25
C VAL A 425 7.58 -12.94 19.94
N THR A 426 6.32 -12.54 19.96
CA THR A 426 5.17 -13.33 19.53
C THR A 426 4.34 -12.49 18.57
N GLY A 427 3.54 -13.13 17.72
CA GLY A 427 2.77 -12.43 16.69
C GLY A 427 3.62 -11.96 15.50
N TRP A 428 3.14 -10.94 14.80
CA TRP A 428 3.78 -10.45 13.58
C TRP A 428 5.10 -9.73 13.88
N LEU A 429 6.13 -10.04 13.10
CA LEU A 429 7.46 -9.46 13.20
C LEU A 429 7.92 -9.02 11.81
N GLN A 430 8.27 -7.75 11.67
CA GLN A 430 8.95 -7.22 10.48
C GLN A 430 10.46 -7.16 10.73
N LYS A 431 11.24 -7.80 9.85
CA LYS A 431 12.71 -7.75 9.87
C LYS A 431 13.24 -7.81 8.44
N ASN A 432 14.16 -6.90 8.09
CA ASN A 432 14.79 -6.80 6.77
C ASN A 432 13.75 -6.84 5.64
N ASP A 433 12.74 -5.97 5.74
CA ASP A 433 11.61 -5.83 4.80
C ASP A 433 10.77 -7.09 4.58
N LYS A 434 10.91 -8.09 5.45
CA LYS A 434 10.12 -9.32 5.44
C LYS A 434 9.26 -9.44 6.69
N TRP A 435 8.06 -9.98 6.49
CA TRP A 435 7.13 -10.27 7.57
C TRP A 435 7.19 -11.75 7.97
N TYR A 436 7.20 -12.00 9.27
CA TYR A 436 7.18 -13.32 9.89
C TYR A 436 6.05 -13.36 10.92
N LEU A 437 5.54 -14.55 11.24
CA LEU A 437 4.57 -14.75 12.31
C LEU A 437 5.12 -15.72 13.34
N LEU A 438 5.09 -15.33 14.62
CA LEU A 438 5.53 -16.16 15.73
C LEU A 438 4.31 -16.59 16.55
N ASP A 439 4.28 -17.86 16.98
CA ASP A 439 3.18 -18.41 17.78
C ASP A 439 3.16 -17.80 19.20
N GLY A 440 2.19 -18.22 20.03
CA GLY A 440 2.09 -17.75 21.42
C GLY A 440 3.27 -18.13 22.31
N ASN A 441 4.13 -19.06 21.88
CA ASN A 441 5.37 -19.45 22.53
C ASN A 441 6.62 -18.81 21.89
N GLY A 442 6.41 -17.97 20.87
CA GLY A 442 7.41 -17.26 20.09
C GLY A 442 8.18 -18.11 19.08
N ILE A 443 7.60 -19.24 18.65
CA ILE A 443 8.14 -20.08 17.59
C ILE A 443 7.64 -19.56 16.24
N MET A 444 8.55 -19.33 15.29
CA MET A 444 8.25 -18.92 13.92
C MET A 444 7.35 -19.95 13.24
N LEU A 445 6.25 -19.46 12.70
CA LEU A 445 5.29 -20.23 11.94
C LEU A 445 5.67 -20.24 10.45
N THR A 446 5.22 -21.28 9.76
CA THR A 446 5.36 -21.46 8.31
C THR A 446 4.05 -21.96 7.73
N GLY A 447 3.84 -21.83 6.42
CA GLY A 447 2.61 -22.28 5.76
C GLY A 447 1.41 -21.36 5.99
N TRP A 448 0.20 -21.86 5.70
CA TRP A 448 -1.05 -21.10 5.80
C TRP A 448 -1.42 -20.80 7.25
N GLN A 449 -1.62 -19.52 7.56
CA GLN A 449 -1.96 -19.04 8.90
C GLN A 449 -3.24 -18.20 8.86
N TYR A 450 -4.20 -18.51 9.73
CA TYR A 450 -5.42 -17.73 9.89
C TYR A 450 -5.31 -16.86 11.15
N THR A 451 -5.17 -15.55 10.95
CA THR A 451 -5.02 -14.59 12.04
C THR A 451 -5.69 -13.27 11.67
N GLY A 452 -6.24 -12.55 12.65
CA GLY A 452 -6.94 -11.29 12.40
C GLY A 452 -8.13 -11.40 11.42
N GLY A 453 -8.73 -12.59 11.29
CA GLY A 453 -9.84 -12.84 10.36
C GLY A 453 -9.42 -13.03 8.89
N LYS A 454 -8.13 -13.14 8.60
CA LYS A 454 -7.57 -13.28 7.25
C LYS A 454 -6.61 -14.48 7.19
N TRP A 455 -6.48 -15.07 6.01
CA TRP A 455 -5.47 -16.09 5.72
C TRP A 455 -4.21 -15.43 5.17
N TYR A 456 -3.04 -15.92 5.60
CA TYR A 456 -1.73 -15.49 5.13
C TYR A 456 -0.91 -16.72 4.78
N MET A 457 -0.02 -16.63 3.79
CA MET A 457 0.90 -17.71 3.47
C MET A 457 2.31 -17.34 3.87
N LEU A 458 2.87 -18.09 4.83
CA LEU A 458 4.28 -18.00 5.18
C LEU A 458 5.05 -19.05 4.40
N ASP A 459 6.20 -18.68 3.87
CA ASP A 459 7.09 -19.59 3.17
C ASP A 459 7.39 -20.83 4.03
N LYS A 460 7.31 -22.01 3.41
CA LYS A 460 7.46 -23.29 4.12
C LYS A 460 8.90 -23.55 4.59
N THR A 461 9.88 -22.85 4.03
CA THR A 461 11.30 -23.04 4.29
C THR A 461 11.85 -21.95 5.19
N ASN A 462 11.58 -20.68 4.88
CA ASN A 462 12.21 -19.55 5.57
C ASN A 462 11.23 -18.71 6.41
N GLY A 463 9.92 -18.98 6.36
CA GLY A 463 8.89 -18.32 7.17
C GLY A 463 8.50 -16.91 6.72
N ASP A 464 9.06 -16.38 5.63
CA ASP A 464 8.68 -15.05 5.14
C ASP A 464 7.27 -15.06 4.52
N MET A 465 6.48 -14.03 4.82
CA MET A 465 5.14 -13.85 4.30
C MET A 465 5.16 -13.62 2.79
N LYS A 466 4.35 -14.39 2.06
CA LYS A 466 4.19 -14.24 0.61
C LYS A 466 3.18 -13.15 0.27
N VAL A 467 3.47 -12.46 -0.82
CA VAL A 467 2.60 -11.52 -1.53
C VAL A 467 2.58 -11.91 -3.02
N GLY A 468 1.52 -11.54 -3.73
CA GLY A 468 1.31 -11.84 -5.14
C GLY A 468 0.90 -13.29 -5.42
N TRP A 469 1.21 -13.76 -6.62
CA TRP A 469 0.88 -15.11 -7.08
C TRP A 469 1.64 -16.19 -6.31
N TYR A 470 0.91 -17.14 -5.75
CA TYR A 470 1.48 -18.28 -5.05
C TYR A 470 0.92 -19.59 -5.60
N LYS A 471 1.85 -20.48 -5.99
CA LYS A 471 1.52 -21.83 -6.46
C LYS A 471 1.79 -22.84 -5.36
N GLU A 472 0.78 -23.63 -5.00
CA GLU A 472 0.92 -24.77 -4.12
C GLU A 472 0.84 -26.08 -4.90
N GLU A 473 1.86 -26.92 -4.74
CA GLU A 473 1.80 -28.31 -5.18
C GLU A 473 1.09 -29.14 -4.12
N ALA A 474 -0.16 -29.53 -4.37
CA ALA A 474 -0.88 -30.45 -3.50
C ALA A 474 -0.62 -31.91 -3.93
N ALA A 475 -0.19 -32.75 -2.98
CA ALA A 475 -0.39 -34.19 -3.08
C ALA A 475 -1.90 -34.46 -2.94
N ASN A 476 -2.46 -35.25 -3.85
CA ASN A 476 -3.90 -35.47 -3.99
C ASN A 476 -4.51 -36.06 -2.69
N THR A 477 -5.16 -35.25 -1.86
CA THR A 477 -6.07 -35.73 -0.81
C THR A 477 -7.49 -35.41 -1.26
N SER A 478 -8.22 -36.47 -1.60
CA SER A 478 -9.61 -36.45 -2.03
C SER A 478 -10.53 -35.87 -0.95
N ASP A 479 -10.79 -34.56 -0.97
CA ASP A 479 -11.99 -34.05 -0.32
C ASP A 479 -13.19 -34.31 -1.22
N SER A 480 -13.99 -35.25 -0.74
CA SER A 480 -15.11 -35.86 -1.44
C SER A 480 -16.35 -35.00 -1.20
N ASN A 481 -16.76 -34.18 -2.18
CA ASN A 481 -18.17 -33.80 -2.30
C ASN A 481 -18.54 -33.42 -3.75
N SER A 482 -19.18 -34.37 -4.45
CA SER A 482 -20.14 -34.31 -5.59
C SER A 482 -19.94 -33.26 -6.70
N ASP A 483 -19.97 -33.53 -8.00
CA ASP A 483 -20.53 -34.64 -8.78
C ASP A 483 -19.92 -34.56 -10.20
N ALA A 484 -19.06 -35.51 -10.58
CA ALA A 484 -18.78 -35.84 -11.98
C ALA A 484 -17.96 -37.14 -12.07
N SER A 485 -18.58 -38.14 -12.69
CA SER A 485 -18.06 -39.40 -13.21
C SER A 485 -16.55 -39.49 -13.51
N ASN A 486 -15.82 -40.20 -12.63
CA ASN A 486 -14.88 -41.30 -12.90
C ASN A 486 -14.24 -41.42 -14.32
N THR A 487 -13.00 -40.94 -14.47
CA THR A 487 -11.89 -41.72 -15.06
C THR A 487 -10.59 -41.33 -14.35
N ALA A 488 -10.03 -42.27 -13.60
CA ALA A 488 -8.80 -42.11 -12.84
C ALA A 488 -7.56 -41.99 -13.75
N ASP A 489 -6.79 -40.92 -13.59
CA ASP A 489 -5.35 -40.91 -13.84
C ASP A 489 -4.67 -40.53 -12.51
N THR A 490 -4.13 -41.52 -11.80
CA THR A 490 -3.69 -41.40 -10.41
C THR A 490 -2.29 -40.80 -10.25
N ASN A 491 -1.89 -39.86 -11.11
CA ASN A 491 -0.61 -39.17 -10.98
C ASN A 491 -0.61 -37.69 -11.39
N THR A 492 -1.78 -37.05 -11.49
CA THR A 492 -1.85 -35.60 -11.69
C THR A 492 -1.63 -34.89 -10.36
N LYS A 493 -0.45 -34.28 -10.17
CA LYS A 493 -0.29 -33.22 -9.17
C LYS A 493 -1.35 -32.15 -9.46
N THR A 494 -2.23 -31.87 -8.51
CA THR A 494 -3.19 -30.78 -8.66
C THR A 494 -2.50 -29.50 -8.21
N GLU A 495 -2.07 -28.70 -9.18
CA GLU A 495 -1.53 -27.38 -8.93
C GLU A 495 -2.69 -26.47 -8.51
N LYS A 496 -2.58 -25.87 -7.32
CA LYS A 496 -3.52 -24.86 -6.85
C LYS A 496 -2.84 -23.50 -6.88
N TRP A 497 -3.51 -22.52 -7.48
CA TRP A 497 -3.04 -21.15 -7.54
C TRP A 497 -3.83 -20.28 -6.56
N TYR A 498 -3.10 -19.40 -5.89
CA TYR A 498 -3.59 -18.43 -4.93
C TYR A 498 -3.02 -17.05 -5.29
N TYR A 499 -3.69 -16.00 -4.80
CA TYR A 499 -3.15 -14.65 -4.84
C TYR A 499 -3.16 -14.07 -3.43
N LEU A 500 -2.02 -13.54 -2.99
CA LEU A 500 -1.85 -12.86 -1.73
C LEU A 500 -1.78 -11.36 -2.03
N ASN A 501 -2.64 -10.57 -1.39
CA ASN A 501 -2.66 -9.12 -1.56
C ASN A 501 -1.37 -8.48 -1.01
N SER A 502 -1.18 -7.18 -1.24
CA SER A 502 0.01 -6.46 -0.75
C SER A 502 0.16 -6.50 0.78
N ASP A 503 -0.96 -6.58 1.51
CA ASP A 503 -0.99 -6.79 2.96
C ASP A 503 -0.73 -8.26 3.38
N GLY A 504 -0.46 -9.15 2.42
CA GLY A 504 -0.26 -10.58 2.60
C GLY A 504 -1.54 -11.41 2.73
N SER A 505 -2.71 -10.76 2.73
CA SER A 505 -3.98 -11.48 2.90
C SER A 505 -4.38 -12.26 1.65
N MET A 506 -4.88 -13.46 1.84
CA MET A 506 -5.33 -14.33 0.75
C MET A 506 -6.58 -13.75 0.07
N GLN A 507 -6.50 -13.60 -1.24
CA GLN A 507 -7.61 -13.16 -2.07
C GLN A 507 -8.71 -14.24 -2.14
N THR A 508 -9.95 -13.80 -2.01
CA THR A 508 -11.14 -14.59 -2.34
C THR A 508 -12.07 -13.74 -3.21
N GLY A 509 -12.91 -14.38 -4.02
CA GLY A 509 -13.77 -13.69 -4.97
C GLY A 509 -13.03 -13.11 -6.17
N TRP A 510 -13.59 -12.07 -6.77
CA TRP A 510 -13.07 -11.46 -7.98
C TRP A 510 -11.73 -10.76 -7.75
N LEU A 511 -10.80 -10.95 -8.67
CA LEU A 511 -9.54 -10.21 -8.76
C LEU A 511 -9.36 -9.71 -10.20
N VAL A 512 -9.04 -8.44 -10.35
CA VAL A 512 -8.53 -7.91 -11.62
C VAL A 512 -7.02 -7.75 -11.47
N TYR A 513 -6.25 -8.48 -12.27
CA TYR A 513 -4.80 -8.42 -12.27
C TYR A 513 -4.31 -8.40 -13.72
N SER A 514 -3.52 -7.38 -14.08
CA SER A 514 -2.95 -7.24 -15.43
C SER A 514 -4.01 -7.38 -16.56
N ASN A 515 -5.15 -6.69 -16.43
CA ASN A 515 -6.28 -6.71 -17.37
C ASN A 515 -6.98 -8.07 -17.55
N SER A 516 -6.71 -9.03 -16.67
CA SER A 516 -7.38 -10.32 -16.63
C SER A 516 -8.24 -10.40 -15.37
N LYS A 517 -9.50 -10.86 -15.53
CA LYS A 517 -10.39 -11.15 -14.40
C LYS A 517 -10.19 -12.59 -13.97
N TYR A 518 -9.89 -12.78 -12.70
CA TYR A 518 -9.80 -14.08 -12.05
C TYR A 518 -10.90 -14.16 -11.00
N TYR A 519 -11.27 -15.38 -10.65
CA TYR A 519 -12.11 -15.61 -9.49
C TYR A 519 -11.46 -16.64 -8.58
N PHE A 520 -11.32 -16.29 -7.30
CA PHE A 520 -10.81 -17.17 -6.26
C PHE A 520 -11.99 -17.70 -5.45
N SER A 521 -12.00 -19.01 -5.19
CA SER A 521 -13.02 -19.63 -4.33
C SER A 521 -12.99 -19.04 -2.91
N PRO A 522 -14.00 -19.32 -2.06
CA PRO A 522 -13.92 -18.99 -0.64
C PRO A 522 -12.73 -19.64 0.10
N SER A 523 -12.15 -20.71 -0.45
CA SER A 523 -10.90 -21.33 0.05
C SER A 523 -9.63 -20.73 -0.57
N GLY A 524 -9.75 -19.66 -1.37
CA GLY A 524 -8.65 -18.94 -2.00
C GLY A 524 -8.06 -19.58 -3.24
N VAL A 525 -8.66 -20.65 -3.76
CA VAL A 525 -8.17 -21.34 -4.96
C VAL A 525 -8.68 -20.63 -6.21
N MET A 526 -7.78 -20.26 -7.11
CA MET A 526 -8.13 -19.71 -8.42
C MET A 526 -8.98 -20.71 -9.21
N LEU A 527 -10.13 -20.27 -9.71
CA LEU A 527 -11.02 -21.08 -10.53
C LEU A 527 -10.60 -21.06 -12.00
N THR A 528 -10.79 -22.20 -12.67
CA THR A 528 -10.61 -22.39 -14.11
C THR A 528 -11.85 -23.07 -14.71
N GLY A 529 -12.00 -23.06 -16.03
CA GLY A 529 -13.13 -23.68 -16.73
C GLY A 529 -14.46 -22.94 -16.54
N THR A 530 -15.57 -23.60 -16.85
CA THR A 530 -16.92 -23.03 -16.67
C THR A 530 -17.36 -23.14 -15.20
N GLN A 531 -17.77 -22.02 -14.63
CA GLN A 531 -18.14 -21.86 -13.21
C GLN A 531 -19.44 -21.06 -13.07
N THR A 532 -20.25 -21.39 -12.06
CA THR A 532 -21.44 -20.61 -11.71
C THR A 532 -21.17 -19.80 -10.45
N ILE A 533 -21.19 -18.48 -10.56
CA ILE A 533 -20.91 -17.52 -9.48
C ILE A 533 -22.14 -16.62 -9.33
N ASP A 534 -22.73 -16.59 -8.13
CA ASP A 534 -23.93 -15.82 -7.80
C ASP A 534 -25.11 -16.03 -8.78
N GLY A 535 -25.26 -17.27 -9.26
CA GLY A 535 -26.33 -17.65 -10.19
C GLY A 535 -26.09 -17.29 -11.66
N LYS A 536 -24.91 -16.74 -12.00
CA LYS A 536 -24.49 -16.44 -13.38
C LYS A 536 -23.31 -17.33 -13.78
N GLU A 537 -23.32 -17.79 -15.04
CA GLU A 537 -22.25 -18.64 -15.59
C GLU A 537 -21.10 -17.76 -16.12
N TYR A 538 -19.88 -18.16 -15.82
CA TYR A 538 -18.63 -17.53 -16.22
C TYR A 538 -17.65 -18.60 -16.72
N LYS A 539 -16.85 -18.29 -17.75
CA LYS A 539 -15.89 -19.24 -18.30
C LYS A 539 -14.47 -18.71 -18.13
N PHE A 540 -13.61 -19.47 -17.50
CA PHE A 540 -12.20 -19.14 -17.27
C PHE A 540 -11.29 -20.06 -18.09
N ASN A 541 -10.18 -19.55 -18.61
CA ASN A 541 -9.16 -20.38 -19.27
C ASN A 541 -8.32 -21.17 -18.25
N ASP A 542 -7.39 -22.01 -18.73
CA ASP A 542 -6.53 -22.83 -17.87
C ASP A 542 -5.57 -22.01 -16.99
N SER A 543 -5.33 -20.75 -17.36
CA SER A 543 -4.59 -19.78 -16.55
C SER A 543 -5.50 -18.99 -15.59
N GLY A 544 -6.80 -19.31 -15.51
CA GLY A 544 -7.77 -18.67 -14.61
C GLY A 544 -8.34 -17.34 -15.09
N VAL A 545 -8.04 -16.92 -16.32
CA VAL A 545 -8.54 -15.66 -16.89
C VAL A 545 -9.95 -15.85 -17.43
N LEU A 546 -10.87 -14.97 -17.02
CA LEU A 546 -12.24 -14.91 -17.52
C LEU A 546 -12.23 -14.63 -19.03
N ILE A 547 -12.89 -15.52 -19.77
CA ILE A 547 -13.15 -15.42 -21.20
C ILE A 547 -14.57 -14.92 -21.37
N ILE A 548 -14.75 -13.88 -22.18
CA ILE A 548 -16.04 -13.26 -22.48
C ILE A 548 -16.74 -14.04 -23.60
#